data_AF-A0A382DVV5-F1
#
_entry.id   AF-A0A382DVV5-F1
#
_cell.length_a   1.000
_cell.length_b   1.000
_cell.length_c   1.000
_cell.angle_alpha   90.00
_cell.angle_beta   90.00
_cell.angle_gamma   90.00
#
_symmetry.space_group_name_H-M   'P 1'
#
loop_
_entity.id
_entity.type
_entity.pdbx_description
1 polymer ?
#
loop_
_entity_poly.entity_id
_entity_poly.type
_entity_poly.pdbx_seq_one_letter_code
_entity_poly.pdbx_strand_id
1 'polypeptide(L)' 'MEKLQKNIDYKFKNISLLKKALTHRSVGKQNNERLEFLGDSV' A
#
# COMPACT_ATOMS: atom_id res chain seq x y z
N MET A 1 -5.93 -2.14 9.83
CA MET A 1 -4.65 -1.56 9.40
C MET A 1 -3.53 -1.76 10.40
N GLU A 2 -3.82 -1.88 11.70
CA GLU A 2 -2.80 -2.06 12.74
C GLU A 2 -2.21 -3.48 12.78
N LYS A 3 -3.01 -4.50 12.47
CA LYS A 3 -2.53 -5.90 12.38
C LYS A 3 -1.44 -6.06 11.32
N LEU A 4 -1.65 -5.52 10.12
CA LEU A 4 -0.64 -5.58 9.05
C LEU A 4 0.61 -4.80 9.41
N GLN A 5 0.47 -3.58 9.95
CA GLN A 5 1.60 -2.77 10.41
C GLN A 5 2.43 -3.45 11.49
N LYS A 6 1.78 -4.14 12.43
CA LYS A 6 2.45 -4.96 13.43
C LYS A 6 3.14 -6.18 12.81
N ASN A 7 2.52 -6.82 11.82
CA ASN A 7 3.10 -7.98 11.15
C ASN A 7 4.36 -7.66 10.35
N ILE A 8 4.44 -6.47 9.75
CA ILE A 8 5.62 -6.01 9.01
C ILE A 8 6.57 -5.16 9.88
N ASP A 9 6.28 -5.06 11.18
CA ASP A 9 6.96 -4.22 12.17
C ASP A 9 7.22 -2.76 11.69
N TYR A 10 6.30 -2.21 10.90
CA TYR A 10 6.42 -0.88 10.32
C TYR A 10 5.14 -0.08 10.48
N LYS A 11 5.26 1.08 11.12
CA LYS A 11 4.15 2.04 11.27
C LYS A 11 4.18 3.03 10.12
N PHE A 12 3.15 2.99 9.29
CA PHE A 12 3.02 3.95 8.19
C PHE A 12 2.68 5.33 8.78
N LYS A 13 3.53 6.32 8.49
CA LYS A 13 3.24 7.74 8.78
C LYS A 13 1.96 8.22 8.09
N ASN A 14 1.65 7.67 6.91
CA ASN A 14 0.46 7.99 6.13
C ASN A 14 -0.36 6.72 5.85
N ILE A 15 -1.45 6.53 6.60
CA ILE A 15 -2.34 5.37 6.47
C ILE A 15 -3.01 5.32 5.08
N SER A 16 -3.17 6.46 4.40
CA SER A 16 -3.72 6.50 3.04
C SER A 16 -2.80 5.82 2.03
N LEU A 17 -1.48 5.82 2.24
CA LEU A 17 -0.55 5.04 1.41
C LEU A 17 -0.75 3.55 1.60
N LEU A 18 -0.93 3.09 2.85
CA LEU A 18 -1.23 1.69 3.14
C LEU A 18 -2.57 1.26 2.52
N LYS A 19 -3.61 2.10 2.63
CA LYS A 19 -4.91 1.84 1.97
C LYS A 19 -4.75 1.73 0.46
N LYS A 20 -3.99 2.62 -0.16
CA LYS A 20 -3.73 2.61 -1.59
C LYS A 20 -2.94 1.37 -2.01
N ALA A 21 -1.93 0.97 -1.25
CA ALA A 21 -1.14 -0.24 -1.49
C ALA A 21 -1.99 -1.53 -1.46
N LEU A 22 -3.05 -1.54 -0.64
CA LEU A 22 -4.00 -2.66 -0.52
C LEU A 22 -5.18 -2.56 -1.49
N THR A 23 -5.29 -1.49 -2.27
CA THR A 23 -6.39 -1.29 -3.21
C THR A 23 -5.98 -1.79 -4.59
N HIS A 24 -6.59 -2.89 -5.02
CA HIS A 24 -6.36 -3.46 -6.34
C HIS A 24 -6.87 -2.53 -7.46
N ARG A 25 -6.22 -2.59 -8.63
CA ARG A 25 -6.55 -1.75 -9.80
C ARG A 25 -8.00 -1.79 -10.25
N SER A 26 -8.68 -2.91 -10.04
CA SER A 26 -10.10 -3.09 -10.39
C SER A 26 -11.06 -2.21 -9.59
N VAL A 27 -10.64 -1.68 -8.43
CA VAL A 27 -11.50 -0.88 -7.54
C VAL A 27 -11.60 0.58 -8.00
N GLY A 28 -10.60 1.08 -8.73
CA GLY A 28 -10.64 2.44 -9.29
C GLY A 28 -9.27 3.05 -9.53
N LYS A 29 -9.27 4.34 -9.91
CA LYS A 29 -8.07 5.11 -10.32
C LYS A 29 -7.04 5.34 -9.19
N GLN A 30 -7.45 5.23 -7.92
CA GLN A 30 -6.55 5.34 -6.77
C GLN A 30 -6.21 3.94 -6.24
N ASN A 31 -5.28 3.28 -6.92
CA ASN A 31 -4.88 1.90 -6.65
C ASN A 31 -3.36 1.78 -6.42
N ASN A 32 -2.92 0.55 -6.22
CA ASN A 32 -1.53 0.19 -5.96
C ASN A 32 -0.61 0.10 -7.19
N GLU A 33 -1.08 0.25 -8.43
CA GLU A 33 -0.27 0.04 -9.66
C GLU A 33 1.03 0.86 -9.65
N ARG A 34 0.97 2.12 -9.21
CA ARG A 34 2.16 2.99 -9.16
C ARG A 34 3.13 2.59 -8.05
N LEU A 35 2.62 2.03 -6.95
CA LEU A 35 3.45 1.55 -5.85
C LEU A 35 4.10 0.22 -6.21
N GLU A 36 3.40 -0.63 -6.94
CA GLU A 36 3.91 -1.88 -7.50
C GLU A 36 5.05 -1.61 -8.48
N PHE A 37 4.88 -0.68 -9.43
CA PHE A 37 5.94 -0.28 -10.35
C PHE A 37 7.22 0.21 -9.64
N LEU A 38 7.07 1.03 -8.60
CA LEU A 38 8.21 1.48 -7.80
C LEU A 38 8.87 0.33 -7.03
N GLY A 39 8.07 -0.61 -6.51
CA GLY A 39 8.54 -1.77 -5.76
C GLY A 39 9.21 -2.83 -6.64
N ASP A 40 8.85 -2.94 -7.92
CA ASP A 40 9.53 -3.82 -8.88
C ASP A 40 10.90 -3.26 -9.31
N SER A 41 11.10 -1.94 -9.17
CA SER A 41 12.32 -1.25 -9.55
C SER A 41 13.40 -1.20 -8.47
N VAL A 42 13.14 -1.69 -7.25
CA VAL A 42 14.02 -1.54 -6.06
C VAL A 42 14.62 -2.87 -5.61
#